data_AF-A0A2S7PRG7-F1
#
_entry.id   AF-A0A2S7PRG7-F1
#
_cell.length_a   1.000
_cell.length_b   1.000
_cell.length_c   1.000
_cell.angle_alpha   90.00
_cell.angle_beta   90.00
_cell.angle_gamma   90.00
#
_symmetry.space_group_name_H-M   'P 1'
#
loop_
_entity.id
_entity.type
_entity.pdbx_description
1 polymer ?
#
loop_
_entity_poly.entity_id
_entity_poly.type
_entity_poly.pdbx_seq_one_letter_code
_entity_poly.pdbx_strand_id
1 'polypeptide(L)' 'MTLHRLSSATPFLCGRCNREKKAKLVATYRKQWSDLRCNGCYGKLLSEK' A
#
# COMPACT_ATOMS: atom_id res chain seq x y z
N MET A 1 -6.52 7.65 -2.45
CA MET A 1 -5.46 6.64 -2.56
C MET A 1 -5.71 5.86 -3.82
N THR A 2 -4.66 5.40 -4.50
CA THR A 2 -4.81 4.64 -5.74
C THR A 2 -4.13 3.29 -5.58
N LEU A 3 -4.86 2.22 -5.86
CA LEU A 3 -4.33 0.86 -5.82
C LEU A 3 -3.61 0.54 -7.14
N HIS A 4 -2.42 -0.03 -7.04
CA HIS A 4 -1.58 -0.44 -8.16
C HIS A 4 -1.24 -1.92 -8.04
N ARG A 5 -1.21 -2.60 -9.19
CA ARG A 5 -0.76 -4.00 -9.29
C ARG A 5 0.60 -4.05 -9.98
N LEU A 6 1.61 -4.46 -9.24
CA LEU A 6 2.98 -4.64 -9.71
C LEU A 6 3.10 -5.95 -10.52
N SER A 7 4.09 -5.99 -11.42
CA SER A 7 4.39 -7.17 -12.24
C SER A 7 4.88 -8.37 -11.41
N SER A 8 5.65 -8.10 -10.35
CA SER A 8 6.18 -9.11 -9.42
C SER A 8 5.87 -8.74 -7.97
N ALA A 9 6.03 -9.71 -7.05
CA ALA A 9 5.81 -9.47 -5.63
C ALA A 9 7.02 -8.75 -5.05
N THR A 10 6.87 -7.44 -4.81
CA THR A 10 7.96 -6.56 -4.38
C THR A 10 7.89 -6.34 -2.86
N PRO A 11 9.02 -6.41 -2.14
CA PRO A 11 9.09 -5.96 -0.75
C PRO A 11 8.94 -4.44 -0.68
N PHE A 12 8.16 -3.94 0.27
CA PHE A 12 7.99 -2.53 0.55
C PHE A 12 7.66 -2.31 2.03
N LEU A 13 8.02 -1.12 2.54
CA LEU A 13 7.62 -0.67 3.87
C LEU A 13 6.26 0.03 3.79
N CYS A 14 5.27 -0.44 4.55
CA CYS A 14 3.99 0.25 4.63
C CYS A 14 4.10 1.49 5.52
N GLY A 15 3.90 2.68 4.98
CA GLY A 15 3.98 3.93 5.76
C GLY A 15 2.90 4.14 6.82
N ARG A 16 1.90 3.23 6.95
CA ARG A 16 0.84 3.31 8.01
C ARG A 16 1.19 2.43 9.20
N CYS A 17 1.50 1.17 8.94
CA CYS A 17 1.77 0.20 10.00
C CYS A 17 3.26 0.00 10.26
N ASN A 18 4.14 0.67 9.50
CA ASN A 18 5.60 0.57 9.59
C ASN A 18 6.12 -0.87 9.61
N ARG A 19 5.45 -1.75 8.87
CA ARG A 19 5.86 -3.15 8.69
C ARG A 19 6.28 -3.38 7.25
N GLU A 20 7.35 -4.13 7.07
CA GLU A 20 7.73 -4.65 5.77
C GLU A 20 6.68 -5.66 5.28
N LYS A 21 6.35 -5.57 4.00
CA LYS A 21 5.38 -6.43 3.32
C LYS A 21 5.93 -6.79 1.95
N LYS A 22 5.69 -8.03 1.52
CA LYS A 22 5.96 -8.47 0.15
C LYS A 22 4.63 -8.75 -0.53
N ALA A 23 4.27 -7.97 -1.54
CA ALA A 23 3.01 -8.15 -2.26
C ALA A 23 3.09 -7.64 -3.70
N LYS A 24 2.15 -8.11 -4.53
CA LYS A 24 1.92 -7.56 -5.88
C LYS A 24 0.98 -6.36 -5.88
N LEU A 25 0.26 -6.12 -4.78
CA LEU A 25 -0.73 -5.05 -4.66
C LEU A 25 -0.26 -4.03 -3.64
N VAL A 26 -0.10 -2.78 -4.07
CA VAL A 26 0.31 -1.64 -3.24
C VAL A 26 -0.62 -0.47 -3.48
N ALA A 27 -0.95 0.30 -2.45
CA ALA A 27 -1.72 1.52 -2.60
C ALA A 27 -0.81 2.74 -2.40
N THR A 28 -0.89 3.72 -3.31
CA THR A 28 -0.18 4.99 -3.19
C THR A 28 -1.02 6.00 -2.41
N TYR A 29 -0.41 6.64 -1.42
CA TYR A 29 -1.00 7.76 -0.69
C TYR A 29 -0.65 9.08 -1.38
N ARG A 30 -1.62 9.98 -1.55
CA ARG A 30 -1.45 11.28 -2.26
C ARG A 30 -0.75 11.20 -3.63
N LYS A 31 -0.89 10.08 -4.34
CA LYS A 31 -0.20 9.78 -5.63
C LYS A 31 1.33 9.75 -5.52
N GLN A 32 1.88 9.59 -4.32
CA GLN A 32 3.32 9.48 -4.10
C GLN A 32 3.74 8.02 -3.98
N TRP A 33 4.74 7.62 -4.77
CA TRP A 33 5.35 6.28 -4.71
C TRP A 33 6.29 6.10 -3.52
N SER A 34 6.74 7.19 -2.90
CA SER A 34 7.48 7.18 -1.63
C SER A 34 6.61 6.75 -0.44
N ASP A 35 5.28 6.84 -0.56
CA ASP A 35 4.34 6.52 0.51
C ASP A 35 3.39 5.39 0.08
N LEU A 36 3.92 4.17 0.19
CA LEU A 36 3.20 2.94 -0.10
C LEU A 36 2.44 2.43 1.12
N ARG A 37 1.25 1.91 0.86
CA ARG A 37 0.35 1.36 1.87
C ARG A 37 -0.01 -0.06 1.50
N CYS A 38 0.02 -0.95 2.48
CA CYS A 38 -0.37 -2.34 2.27
C CYS A 38 -1.88 -2.47 2.10
N ASN A 39 -2.31 -3.56 1.46
CA ASN A 39 -3.72 -3.80 1.19
C ASN A 39 -4.60 -3.77 2.46
N GLY A 40 -4.11 -4.28 3.60
CA GLY A 40 -4.85 -4.21 4.86
C GLY A 40 -5.04 -2.78 5.38
N CYS A 41 -4.00 -1.96 5.33
CA CYS A 41 -4.10 -0.54 5.71
C CYS A 41 -4.96 0.26 4.74
N TYR A 42 -4.92 -0.09 3.46
CA TYR A 42 -5.77 0.49 2.42
C TYR A 42 -7.25 0.14 2.66
N GLY A 43 -7.59 -1.14 2.88
CA GLY A 43 -8.96 -1.58 3.17
C GLY A 43 -9.54 -0.93 4.42
N LYS A 44 -8.75 -0.81 5.50
CA LYS A 44 -9.18 -0.07 6.70
C LYS A 44 -9.48 1.40 6.40
N LEU A 45 -8.69 2.09 5.57
CA LEU A 45 -8.96 3.48 5.19
C LEU A 45 -10.20 3.62 4.29
N LEU A 46 -10.53 2.62 3.48
CA LEU A 46 -11.75 2.60 2.69
C LEU A 46 -13.00 2.37 3.55
N SER A 47 -12.89 1.55 4.59
CA SER A 47 -14.00 1.25 5.51
C SER A 47 -14.26 2.38 6.52
N GLU A 48 -13.29 3.27 6.73
CA GLU A 48 -13.40 4.48 7.57
C GLU A 48 -14.04 5.66 6.80
N LYS A 49 -14.49 5.44 5.56
CA LYS A 49 -15.12 6.43 4.67
C LYS A 49 -16.58 6.10 4.44
#